data_AF-A0A936P999-F1
#
_entry.id   AF-A0A936P999-F1
#
_cell.length_a   1.000
_cell.length_b   1.000
_cell.length_c   1.000
_cell.angle_alpha   90.00
_cell.angle_beta   90.00
_cell.angle_gamma   90.00
#
_symmetry.space_group_name_H-M   'P 1'
#
loop_
_entity.id
_entity.type
_entity.pdbx_description
1 polymer ?
#
loop_
_entity_poly.entity_id
_entity_poly.type
_entity_poly.pdbx_seq_one_letter_code
_entity_poly.pdbx_strand_id
1 'polypeptide(L)'
;MTQLRTWFPDAGTPQALRRQIVSRLALAGILISLIAGAISYAIENRHIETSVFSMVLESAQHFNAPENRRHLAGDNGPDQSGLKRLLDDSPFLAIRILDPSGRLQAEAWKSAPADLRLRVAAHRQPLPEPGASHRDWLQSNGEEFVQVVIPLAETPGKPLAYLEGIFPIDARLRQEHDARAISSMLFALFSALVATGLLCPVLMGLMKQSLKLSSTLLDSNIELIGTLGSAIAKRDSDTDSHNYRVTLYATRLAEILGRPNEEVQDLIVGAFLHDIGKIGIPDAILLKPGHLTESEFLIMKQHVLLGSRSSPTINGFGKPRQ
;
A
#
# COMPACT_ATOMS: atom_id res chain seq x y z
N MET A 1 -17.08 6.90 -19.16
CA MET A 1 -17.64 5.85 -18.27
C MET A 1 -17.12 4.42 -18.55
N THR A 2 -16.37 4.19 -19.62
CA THR A 2 -15.94 2.83 -20.05
C THR A 2 -14.81 2.21 -19.21
N GLN A 3 -14.03 3.02 -18.49
CA GLN A 3 -12.91 2.56 -17.64
C GLN A 3 -13.34 2.13 -16.23
N LEU A 4 -14.55 2.47 -15.77
CA LEU A 4 -15.07 2.04 -14.47
C LEU A 4 -15.68 0.63 -14.51
N ARG A 5 -16.11 0.17 -15.69
CA ARG A 5 -16.78 -1.13 -15.87
C ARG A 5 -15.85 -2.33 -15.72
N THR A 6 -14.55 -2.16 -16.03
CA THR A 6 -13.54 -3.20 -15.87
C THR A 6 -13.20 -3.49 -14.41
N TRP A 7 -13.48 -2.55 -13.50
CA TRP A 7 -13.22 -2.68 -12.06
C TRP A 7 -14.44 -3.17 -11.26
N PHE A 8 -15.65 -3.16 -11.84
CA PHE A 8 -16.92 -3.51 -11.19
C PHE A 8 -17.83 -4.37 -12.11
N PRO A 9 -17.48 -5.65 -12.34
CA PRO A 9 -18.20 -6.51 -13.30
C PRO A 9 -19.65 -6.86 -12.90
N ASP A 10 -19.99 -6.82 -11.60
CA ASP A 10 -21.28 -7.30 -11.05
C ASP A 10 -22.11 -6.22 -10.33
N ALA A 11 -21.99 -4.95 -10.70
CA ALA A 11 -22.70 -3.84 -10.04
C ALA A 11 -24.20 -3.74 -10.42
N GLY A 12 -24.91 -4.86 -10.50
CA GLY A 12 -26.34 -4.90 -10.86
C GLY A 12 -27.29 -4.49 -9.73
N THR A 13 -26.85 -4.53 -8.46
CA THR A 13 -27.67 -4.16 -7.30
C THR A 13 -26.90 -3.36 -6.25
N PRO A 14 -27.53 -2.39 -5.54
CA PRO A 14 -26.88 -1.59 -4.50
C PRO A 14 -26.24 -2.42 -3.37
N GLN A 15 -26.80 -3.59 -3.07
CA GLN A 15 -26.25 -4.53 -2.08
C GLN A 15 -24.98 -5.22 -2.57
N ALA A 16 -24.90 -5.60 -3.85
CA ALA A 16 -23.70 -6.20 -4.43
C ALA A 16 -22.52 -5.21 -4.42
N LEU A 17 -22.78 -3.94 -4.76
CA LEU A 17 -21.77 -2.88 -4.71
C LEU A 17 -21.26 -2.65 -3.29
N ARG A 18 -22.16 -2.56 -2.29
CA ARG A 18 -21.78 -2.40 -0.88
C ARG A 18 -20.95 -3.58 -0.39
N ARG A 19 -21.31 -4.80 -0.76
CA ARG A 19 -20.59 -6.02 -0.38
C ARG A 19 -19.19 -6.06 -1.01
N GLN A 20 -19.04 -5.68 -2.29
CA GLN A 20 -17.73 -5.58 -2.95
C GLN A 20 -16.81 -4.53 -2.32
N ILE A 21 -17.35 -3.36 -1.97
CA ILE A 21 -16.56 -2.29 -1.33
C ILE A 21 -16.06 -2.75 0.04
N VAL A 22 -16.95 -3.34 0.85
CA VAL A 22 -16.60 -3.87 2.17
C VAL A 22 -15.56 -4.99 2.06
N SER A 23 -15.73 -5.93 1.12
CA SER A 23 -14.75 -7.02 0.95
C SER A 23 -13.38 -6.53 0.51
N ARG A 24 -13.32 -5.51 -0.36
CA ARG A 24 -12.05 -4.93 -0.81
C ARG A 24 -11.35 -4.14 0.30
N LEU A 25 -12.10 -3.38 1.10
CA LEU A 25 -11.55 -2.68 2.26
C LEU A 25 -11.03 -3.67 3.31
N ALA A 26 -11.74 -4.77 3.55
CA ALA A 26 -11.29 -5.83 4.44
C ALA A 26 -10.01 -6.50 3.93
N LEU A 27 -9.93 -6.84 2.63
CA LEU A 27 -8.73 -7.40 2.00
C LEU A 27 -7.53 -6.45 2.10
N ALA A 28 -7.74 -5.15 1.86
CA ALA A 28 -6.70 -4.14 1.99
C ALA A 28 -6.20 -4.04 3.44
N GLY A 29 -7.10 -4.06 4.43
CA GLY A 29 -6.73 -4.06 5.85
C GLY A 29 -5.91 -5.28 6.26
N ILE A 30 -6.26 -6.47 5.77
CA ILE A 30 -5.51 -7.71 6.01
C ILE A 30 -4.11 -7.63 5.39
N LEU A 31 -4.00 -7.15 4.14
CA LEU A 31 -2.72 -7.01 3.44
C LEU A 31 -1.79 -6.04 4.16
N ILE A 32 -2.31 -4.89 4.60
CA ILE A 32 -1.54 -3.90 5.38
C ILE A 32 -1.08 -4.50 6.71
N SER A 33 -1.93 -5.26 7.39
CA SER A 33 -1.58 -5.93 8.65
C SER A 33 -0.45 -6.95 8.47
N LEU A 34 -0.48 -7.74 7.39
CA LEU A 34 0.58 -8.70 7.06
C LEU A 34 1.90 -8.00 6.76
N ILE A 35 1.89 -6.92 5.98
CA ILE A 35 3.09 -6.16 5.65
C ILE A 35 3.67 -5.50 6.91
N ALA A 36 2.83 -4.84 7.72
CA ALA A 36 3.26 -4.20 8.95
C ALA A 36 3.82 -5.22 9.97
N GLY A 37 3.16 -6.38 10.10
CA GLY A 37 3.65 -7.48 10.94
C GLY A 37 4.99 -8.02 10.48
N ALA A 38 5.17 -8.25 9.17
CA ALA A 38 6.43 -8.71 8.60
C ALA A 38 7.58 -7.69 8.78
N ILE A 39 7.29 -6.40 8.60
CA ILE A 39 8.27 -5.33 8.85
C ILE A 39 8.65 -5.28 10.33
N SER A 40 7.68 -5.35 11.25
CA SER A 40 7.95 -5.33 12.69
C SER A 40 8.80 -6.52 13.14
N TYR A 41 8.48 -7.72 12.65
CA TYR A 41 9.29 -8.92 12.92
C TYR A 41 10.73 -8.76 12.39
N ALA A 42 10.90 -8.24 11.18
CA ALA A 42 12.21 -8.02 10.60
C ALA A 42 13.05 -6.98 11.38
N ILE A 43 12.42 -5.94 11.92
CA ILE A 43 13.08 -4.93 12.76
C ILE A 43 13.53 -5.55 14.10
N GLU A 44 12.64 -6.26 14.79
CA GLU A 44 12.95 -6.87 16.09
C GLU A 44 14.06 -7.92 15.96
N ASN A 45 14.04 -8.75 14.91
CA ASN A 45 15.07 -9.75 14.68
C ASN A 45 16.47 -9.12 14.47
N ARG A 46 16.56 -7.99 13.75
CA ARG A 46 17.82 -7.25 13.57
C ARG A 46 18.33 -6.62 14.86
N HIS A 47 17.42 -6.27 15.77
CA HIS A 47 17.78 -5.68 17.06
C HIS A 47 18.44 -6.72 17.99
N ILE A 48 17.99 -7.98 17.94
CA ILE A 48 18.61 -9.11 18.67
C ILE A 48 20.05 -9.31 18.21
N GLU A 49 20.28 -9.38 16.89
CA GLU A 49 21.63 -9.57 16.33
C GLU A 49 22.60 -8.46 16.77
N THR A 50 22.13 -7.21 16.77
CA THR A 50 22.96 -6.06 17.12
C THR A 50 23.27 -6.03 18.63
N SER A 51 22.31 -6.38 19.48
CA SER A 51 22.45 -6.33 20.94
C SER A 51 23.32 -7.46 21.48
N VAL A 52 23.16 -8.68 20.95
CA VAL A 52 24.05 -9.81 21.25
C VAL A 52 25.47 -9.48 20.80
N PHE A 53 25.61 -8.87 19.62
CA PHE A 53 26.92 -8.49 19.11
C PHE A 53 27.63 -7.43 19.96
N SER A 54 26.94 -6.37 20.40
CA SER A 54 27.57 -5.35 21.25
C SER A 54 28.07 -5.95 22.56
N MET A 55 27.31 -6.87 23.15
CA MET A 55 27.69 -7.58 24.38
C MET A 55 28.91 -8.48 24.17
N VAL A 56 28.95 -9.21 23.05
CA VAL A 56 30.08 -10.08 22.69
C VAL A 56 31.33 -9.26 22.36
N LEU A 57 31.18 -8.14 21.65
CA LEU A 57 32.31 -7.26 21.31
C LEU A 57 32.88 -6.56 22.54
N GLU A 58 32.03 -6.08 23.45
CA GLU A 58 32.46 -5.51 24.74
C GLU A 58 33.19 -6.55 25.60
N SER A 59 32.61 -7.76 25.72
CA SER A 59 33.25 -8.87 26.42
C SER A 59 34.59 -9.23 25.79
N ALA A 60 34.70 -9.18 24.46
CA ALA A 60 35.93 -9.47 23.74
C ALA A 60 37.01 -8.37 23.88
N GLN A 61 36.61 -7.10 23.99
CA GLN A 61 37.55 -6.00 24.25
C GLN A 61 38.27 -6.18 25.61
N HIS A 62 37.61 -6.80 26.59
CA HIS A 62 38.23 -7.16 27.86
C HIS A 62 39.45 -8.09 27.68
N PHE A 63 39.43 -8.99 26.68
CA PHE A 63 40.57 -9.86 26.36
C PHE A 63 41.71 -9.12 25.67
N ASN A 64 41.42 -8.00 25.01
CA ASN A 64 42.41 -7.12 24.41
C ASN A 64 43.09 -6.20 25.44
N ALA A 65 42.68 -6.19 26.71
CA ALA A 65 43.37 -5.45 27.77
C ALA A 65 44.84 -5.91 27.91
N PRO A 66 45.81 -5.00 28.16
CA PRO A 66 47.24 -5.33 28.17
C PRO A 66 47.63 -6.49 29.10
N GLU A 67 46.93 -6.61 30.23
CA GLU A 67 47.15 -7.66 31.23
C GLU A 67 46.71 -9.04 30.70
N ASN A 68 45.50 -9.11 30.15
CA ASN A 68 44.94 -10.34 29.60
C ASN A 68 45.68 -10.79 28.34
N ARG A 69 46.10 -9.83 27.51
CA ARG A 69 46.81 -10.10 26.26
C ARG A 69 48.14 -10.82 26.47
N ARG A 70 48.84 -10.56 27.58
CA ARG A 70 50.08 -11.28 27.94
C ARG A 70 49.85 -12.76 28.18
N HIS A 71 48.69 -13.13 28.73
CA HIS A 71 48.32 -14.53 28.95
C HIS A 71 47.85 -15.22 27.66
N LEU A 72 47.35 -14.46 26.68
CA LEU A 72 46.79 -14.98 25.44
C LEU A 72 47.77 -15.02 24.27
N ALA A 73 48.69 -14.06 24.19
CA ALA A 73 49.59 -13.87 23.05
C ALA A 73 50.97 -13.29 23.45
N GLY A 74 51.42 -13.50 24.70
CA GLY A 74 52.73 -13.06 25.17
C GLY A 74 53.90 -13.88 24.60
N ASP A 75 55.14 -13.48 24.91
CA ASP A 75 56.39 -14.05 24.37
C ASP A 75 56.54 -15.57 24.57
N ASN A 76 55.87 -16.14 25.59
CA ASN A 76 55.90 -17.57 25.91
C ASN A 76 54.73 -18.37 25.27
N GLY A 77 53.89 -17.72 24.45
CA GLY A 77 52.66 -18.30 23.90
C GLY A 77 51.48 -18.27 24.88
N PRO A 78 50.30 -18.77 24.46
CA PRO A 78 49.09 -18.77 25.29
C PRO A 78 49.21 -19.71 26.50
N ASP A 79 48.93 -19.21 27.70
CA ASP A 79 48.86 -19.99 28.94
C ASP A 79 47.47 -20.61 29.12
N GLN A 80 47.39 -21.94 29.21
CA GLN A 80 46.14 -22.65 29.43
C GLN A 80 45.45 -22.28 30.76
N SER A 81 46.23 -22.00 31.81
CA SER A 81 45.67 -21.68 33.13
C SER A 81 45.01 -20.30 33.12
N GLY A 82 45.68 -19.30 32.52
CA GLY A 82 45.11 -17.98 32.25
C GLY A 82 43.89 -18.03 31.34
N LEU A 83 43.94 -18.82 30.26
CA LEU A 83 42.83 -18.96 29.31
C LEU A 83 41.57 -19.54 29.98
N LYS A 84 41.73 -20.55 30.84
CA LYS A 84 40.61 -21.13 31.58
C LYS A 84 39.99 -20.15 32.57
N ARG A 85 40.83 -19.36 33.27
CA ARG A 85 40.37 -18.34 34.23
C ARG A 85 39.57 -17.23 33.53
N LEU A 86 40.09 -16.73 32.42
CA LEU A 86 39.41 -15.73 31.60
C LEU A 86 38.12 -16.27 30.97
N LEU A 87 38.11 -17.56 30.60
CA LEU A 87 36.90 -18.21 30.12
C LEU A 87 35.83 -18.27 31.21
N ASP A 88 36.19 -18.72 32.42
CA ASP A 88 35.27 -18.85 33.55
C ASP A 88 34.56 -17.53 33.89
N ASP A 89 35.30 -16.41 33.88
CA ASP A 89 34.78 -15.06 34.16
C ASP A 89 34.07 -14.39 32.97
N SER A 90 33.99 -15.06 31.82
CA SER A 90 33.37 -14.52 30.60
C SER A 90 32.06 -15.23 30.24
N PRO A 91 31.18 -14.61 29.44
CA PRO A 91 29.96 -15.28 28.98
C PRO A 91 30.21 -16.23 27.79
N PHE A 92 31.47 -16.44 27.40
CA PHE A 92 31.83 -17.40 26.36
C PHE A 92 31.73 -18.83 26.87
N LEU A 93 31.26 -19.73 26.00
CA LEU A 93 31.27 -21.18 26.19
C LEU A 93 32.66 -21.76 25.91
N ALA A 94 33.37 -21.17 24.95
CA ALA A 94 34.71 -21.58 24.57
C ALA A 94 35.49 -20.41 23.98
N ILE A 95 36.80 -20.46 24.17
CA ILE A 95 37.75 -19.49 23.59
C ILE A 95 38.89 -20.27 22.96
N ARG A 96 39.24 -19.90 21.74
CA ARG A 96 40.32 -20.50 20.94
C ARG A 96 41.25 -19.40 20.48
N ILE A 97 42.55 -19.63 20.60
CA ILE A 97 43.60 -18.72 20.16
C ILE A 97 44.22 -19.28 18.90
N LEU A 98 44.14 -18.50 17.84
CA LEU A 98 44.65 -18.81 16.51
C LEU A 98 45.85 -17.93 16.23
N ASP A 99 46.89 -18.48 15.60
CA ASP A 99 48.01 -17.68 15.11
C ASP A 99 47.59 -16.86 13.86
N PRO A 100 48.44 -15.93 13.38
CA PRO A 100 48.15 -15.14 12.18
C PRO A 100 47.98 -15.97 10.89
N SER A 101 48.36 -17.25 10.90
CA SER A 101 48.15 -18.21 9.81
C SER A 101 46.86 -19.04 9.97
N GLY A 102 46.10 -18.83 11.05
CA GLY A 102 44.85 -19.52 11.35
C GLY A 102 45.04 -20.89 11.97
N ARG A 103 46.22 -21.21 12.52
CA ARG A 103 46.44 -22.47 13.25
C ARG A 103 46.14 -22.28 14.73
N LEU A 104 45.48 -23.27 15.30
CA LEU A 104 45.15 -23.30 16.73
C LEU A 104 46.42 -23.40 17.57
N GLN A 105 46.59 -22.46 18.51
CA GLN A 105 47.68 -22.42 19.49
C GLN A 105 47.20 -22.91 20.86
N ALA A 106 46.00 -22.49 21.28
CA ALA A 106 45.38 -22.94 22.52
C ALA A 106 43.86 -22.88 22.43
N GLU A 107 43.18 -23.69 23.23
CA GLU A 107 41.74 -23.60 23.42
C GLU A 107 41.35 -23.92 24.85
N ALA A 108 40.26 -23.30 25.30
CA ALA A 108 39.60 -23.60 26.55
C ALA A 108 38.10 -23.73 26.30
N TRP A 109 37.50 -24.71 26.95
CA TRP A 109 36.07 -24.99 26.86
C TRP A 109 35.48 -25.08 28.26
N LYS A 110 34.29 -24.52 28.45
CA LYS A 110 33.43 -24.86 29.59
C LYS A 110 32.79 -26.22 29.32
N SER A 111 31.60 -26.46 29.88
CA SER A 111 30.77 -27.60 29.52
C SER A 111 30.12 -27.35 28.16
N ALA A 112 30.58 -28.03 27.10
CA ALA A 112 30.06 -27.88 25.75
C ALA A 112 29.72 -29.24 25.12
N PRO A 113 28.67 -29.34 24.30
CA PRO A 113 28.34 -30.56 23.57
C PRO A 113 29.48 -31.04 22.66
N ALA A 114 29.69 -32.35 22.57
CA ALA A 114 30.79 -32.93 21.79
C ALA A 114 30.65 -32.67 20.28
N ASP A 115 29.42 -32.60 19.78
CA ASP A 115 29.08 -32.27 18.39
C ASP A 115 29.47 -30.83 18.03
N LEU A 116 29.28 -29.87 18.94
CA LEU A 116 29.68 -28.48 18.74
C LEU A 116 31.21 -28.37 18.57
N ARG A 117 31.99 -29.07 19.42
CA ARG A 117 33.45 -29.10 19.33
C ARG A 117 33.94 -29.63 17.98
N LEU A 118 33.33 -30.70 17.49
CA LEU A 118 33.66 -31.29 16.19
C LEU A 118 33.33 -30.34 15.03
N ARG A 119 32.17 -29.66 15.07
CA ARG A 119 31.78 -28.71 14.03
C ARG A 119 32.70 -27.49 13.99
N VAL A 120 33.05 -26.94 15.15
CA VAL A 120 33.96 -25.80 15.26
C VAL A 120 35.38 -26.18 14.83
N ALA A 121 35.82 -27.41 15.08
CA ALA A 121 37.10 -27.91 14.59
C ALA A 121 37.10 -28.13 13.06
N ALA A 122 35.97 -28.54 12.49
CA ALA A 122 35.80 -28.76 11.05
C ALA A 122 35.60 -27.47 10.25
N HIS A 123 35.02 -26.43 10.85
CA HIS A 123 34.78 -25.14 10.22
C HIS A 123 35.97 -24.20 10.41
N ARG A 124 36.87 -24.12 9.40
CA ARG A 124 37.92 -23.09 9.38
C ARG A 124 37.36 -21.80 8.78
N GLN A 125 37.05 -20.85 9.64
CA GLN A 125 36.57 -19.52 9.27
C GLN A 125 37.68 -18.72 8.55
N PRO A 126 37.35 -17.89 7.54
CA PRO A 126 38.29 -16.93 6.99
C PRO A 126 38.68 -15.90 8.07
N LEU A 127 39.98 -15.68 8.25
CA LEU A 127 40.48 -14.71 9.23
C LEU A 127 40.05 -13.29 8.82
N PRO A 128 39.48 -12.50 9.73
CA PRO A 128 39.08 -11.13 9.42
C PRO A 128 40.31 -10.24 9.18
N GLU A 129 40.12 -9.21 8.36
CA GLU A 129 41.14 -8.17 8.18
C GLU A 129 41.47 -7.48 9.52
N PRO A 130 42.70 -6.94 9.69
CA PRO A 130 43.09 -6.24 10.91
C PRO A 130 42.12 -5.08 11.25
N GLY A 131 41.40 -5.20 12.37
CA GLY A 131 40.40 -4.22 12.82
C GLY A 131 38.95 -4.58 12.46
N ALA A 132 38.72 -5.64 11.69
CA ALA A 132 37.40 -6.22 11.45
C ALA A 132 37.14 -7.42 12.38
N SER A 133 35.87 -7.76 12.60
CA SER A 133 35.46 -9.00 13.26
C SER A 133 34.64 -9.85 12.31
N HIS A 134 34.83 -11.18 12.35
CA HIS A 134 34.02 -12.12 11.57
C HIS A 134 32.98 -12.79 12.46
N ARG A 135 31.81 -13.09 11.90
CA ARG A 135 30.66 -13.65 12.62
C ARG A 135 30.04 -14.77 11.83
N ASP A 136 29.74 -15.87 12.52
CA ASP A 136 28.99 -16.98 11.94
C ASP A 136 28.05 -17.63 12.96
N TRP A 137 26.99 -18.24 12.44
CA TRP A 137 25.92 -18.86 13.22
C TRP A 137 26.02 -20.38 13.15
N LEU A 138 26.11 -21.01 14.32
CA LEU A 138 26.22 -22.46 14.46
C LEU A 138 24.98 -23.00 15.17
N GLN A 139 24.30 -23.99 14.57
CA GLN A 139 23.21 -24.71 15.23
C GLN A 139 23.64 -26.11 15.66
N SER A 140 23.54 -26.43 16.96
CA SER A 140 23.88 -27.75 17.52
C SER A 140 22.78 -28.21 18.47
N ASN A 141 22.21 -29.40 18.26
CA ASN A 141 21.14 -29.98 19.07
C ASN A 141 19.93 -29.07 19.36
N GLY A 142 19.59 -28.16 18.42
CA GLY A 142 18.48 -27.21 18.58
C GLY A 142 18.86 -25.93 19.34
N GLU A 143 20.11 -25.78 19.76
CA GLU A 143 20.65 -24.54 20.32
C GLU A 143 21.47 -23.79 19.26
N GLU A 144 21.38 -22.45 19.31
CA GLU A 144 22.17 -21.57 18.45
C GLU A 144 23.33 -20.98 19.21
N PHE A 145 24.48 -20.96 18.55
CA PHE A 145 25.72 -20.42 19.03
C PHE A 145 26.21 -19.38 18.03
N VAL A 146 26.73 -18.28 18.55
CA VAL A 146 27.41 -17.26 17.74
C VAL A 146 28.90 -17.46 17.89
N GLN A 147 29.57 -17.61 16.77
CA GLN A 147 31.03 -17.66 16.69
C GLN A 147 31.53 -16.29 16.29
N VAL A 148 32.48 -15.73 17.05
CA VAL A 148 33.07 -14.41 16.78
C VAL A 148 34.59 -14.53 16.78
N VAL A 149 35.22 -14.03 15.71
CA VAL A 149 36.68 -14.00 15.56
C VAL A 149 37.17 -12.56 15.60
N ILE A 150 38.11 -12.28 16.49
CA ILE A 150 38.58 -10.92 16.81
C ILE A 150 40.11 -10.89 16.81
N PRO A 151 40.73 -9.92 16.14
CA PRO A 151 42.19 -9.77 16.15
C PRO A 151 42.68 -9.31 17.53
N LEU A 152 43.72 -9.96 18.03
CA LEU A 152 44.53 -9.53 19.16
C LEU A 152 45.77 -8.80 18.62
N ALA A 153 45.81 -7.47 18.78
CA ALA A 153 46.89 -6.64 18.24
C ALA A 153 47.39 -5.61 19.27
N GLU A 154 48.70 -5.36 19.29
CA GLU A 154 49.28 -4.23 20.03
C GLU A 154 49.13 -2.90 19.29
N THR A 155 49.24 -2.94 17.96
CA THR A 155 49.15 -1.77 17.07
C THR A 155 48.16 -2.07 15.95
N PRO A 156 47.29 -1.12 15.55
CA PRO A 156 46.38 -1.32 14.42
C PRO A 156 47.13 -1.77 13.17
N GLY A 157 46.70 -2.86 12.52
CA GLY A 157 47.24 -3.32 11.24
C GLY A 157 48.15 -4.56 11.27
N LYS A 158 48.63 -5.03 12.44
CA LYS A 158 49.41 -6.27 12.54
C LYS A 158 48.95 -7.13 13.74
N PRO A 159 47.99 -8.04 13.54
CA PRO A 159 47.51 -8.91 14.62
C PRO A 159 48.61 -9.90 15.03
N LEU A 160 48.83 -10.04 16.34
CA LEU A 160 49.72 -11.05 16.90
C LEU A 160 49.04 -12.43 16.92
N ALA A 161 47.73 -12.45 17.14
CA ALA A 161 46.89 -13.65 17.17
C ALA A 161 45.43 -13.27 16.89
N TYR A 162 44.56 -14.26 16.74
CA TYR A 162 43.12 -14.09 16.69
C TYR A 162 42.48 -14.86 17.83
N LEU A 163 41.54 -14.21 18.52
CA LEU A 163 40.69 -14.82 19.51
C LEU A 163 39.37 -15.20 18.84
N GLU A 164 39.05 -16.49 18.92
CA GLU A 164 37.77 -17.04 18.49
C GLU A 164 36.95 -17.41 19.73
N GLY A 165 35.86 -16.68 19.96
CA GLY A 165 34.93 -16.89 21.06
C GLY A 165 33.64 -17.53 20.57
N ILE A 166 33.13 -18.51 21.32
CA ILE A 166 31.83 -19.15 21.05
C ILE A 166 30.88 -18.76 22.15
N PHE A 167 29.74 -18.18 21.78
CA PHE A 167 28.74 -17.69 22.71
C PHE A 167 27.43 -18.47 22.54
N PRO A 168 26.86 -19.08 23.59
CA PRO A 168 25.55 -19.70 23.53
C PRO A 168 24.47 -18.63 23.59
N ILE A 169 23.54 -18.62 22.63
CA ILE A 169 22.36 -17.75 22.77
C ILE A 169 21.44 -18.43 23.80
N ASP A 170 21.45 -17.89 25.02
CA ASP A 170 20.60 -18.35 26.11
C ASP A 170 19.13 -18.39 25.69
N ALA A 171 18.45 -19.50 25.96
CA ALA A 171 17.02 -19.65 25.68
C ALA A 171 16.15 -18.59 26.39
N ARG A 172 16.65 -18.00 27.50
CA ARG A 172 15.97 -16.90 28.23
C ARG A 172 15.99 -15.58 27.47
N LEU A 173 17.10 -15.25 26.79
CA LEU A 173 17.16 -14.09 25.88
C LEU A 173 16.18 -14.28 24.72
N ARG A 174 16.11 -15.49 24.13
CA ARG A 174 15.05 -15.82 23.14
C ARG A 174 13.65 -15.61 23.69
N GLN A 175 13.34 -16.14 24.88
CA GLN A 175 12.00 -16.04 25.45
C GLN A 175 11.55 -14.60 25.75
N GLU A 176 12.46 -13.74 26.23
CA GLU A 176 12.18 -12.31 26.47
C GLU A 176 11.98 -11.51 25.17
N HIS A 177 12.63 -11.93 24.07
CA HIS A 177 12.49 -11.31 22.76
C HIS A 177 11.27 -11.84 21.99
N ASP A 178 10.94 -13.13 22.08
CA ASP A 178 9.74 -13.72 21.48
C ASP A 178 8.46 -13.05 22.01
N ALA A 179 8.40 -12.77 23.32
CA ALA A 179 7.28 -12.07 23.92
C ALA A 179 7.11 -10.63 23.39
N ARG A 180 8.23 -9.92 23.15
CA ARG A 180 8.21 -8.58 22.55
C ARG A 180 7.82 -8.61 21.08
N ALA A 181 8.34 -9.55 20.30
CA ALA A 181 7.96 -9.74 18.90
C ALA A 181 6.47 -10.07 18.74
N ILE A 182 5.91 -10.89 19.64
CA ILE A 182 4.46 -11.17 19.67
C ILE A 182 3.69 -9.89 19.99
N SER A 183 4.12 -9.12 20.99
CA SER A 183 3.45 -7.86 21.36
C SER A 183 3.49 -6.82 20.22
N SER A 184 4.60 -6.70 19.49
CA SER A 184 4.71 -5.78 18.37
C SER A 184 3.83 -6.21 17.19
N MET A 185 3.74 -7.53 16.93
CA MET A 185 2.85 -8.10 15.93
C MET A 185 1.36 -7.86 16.27
N LEU A 186 0.99 -8.04 17.54
CA LEU A 186 -0.37 -7.75 18.03
C LEU A 186 -0.70 -6.26 17.91
N PHE A 187 0.25 -5.36 18.22
CA PHE A 187 0.05 -3.93 18.09
C PHE A 187 -0.11 -3.50 16.61
N ALA A 188 0.69 -4.08 15.71
CA ALA A 188 0.56 -3.86 14.26
C ALA A 188 -0.82 -4.29 13.75
N LEU A 189 -1.28 -5.50 14.13
CA LEU A 189 -2.61 -6.00 13.78
C LEU A 189 -3.73 -5.09 14.34
N PHE A 190 -3.62 -4.71 15.61
CA PHE A 190 -4.59 -3.83 16.26
C PHE A 190 -4.68 -2.47 15.57
N SER A 191 -3.53 -1.84 15.28
CA SER A 191 -3.49 -0.53 14.62
C SER A 191 -4.10 -0.55 13.23
N ALA A 192 -3.86 -1.60 12.44
CA ALA A 192 -4.44 -1.76 11.11
C ALA A 192 -5.96 -1.99 11.15
N LEU A 193 -6.45 -2.75 12.15
CA LEU A 193 -7.88 -2.99 12.35
C LEU A 193 -8.60 -1.70 12.77
N VAL A 194 -8.01 -0.92 13.67
CA VAL A 194 -8.51 0.40 14.08
C VAL A 194 -8.53 1.37 12.89
N ALA A 195 -7.45 1.45 12.12
CA ALA A 195 -7.38 2.31 10.94
C ALA A 195 -8.47 1.95 9.91
N THR A 196 -8.67 0.66 9.65
CA THR A 196 -9.71 0.17 8.74
C THR A 196 -11.11 0.51 9.26
N GLY A 197 -11.34 0.32 10.56
CA GLY A 197 -12.61 0.64 11.23
C GLY A 197 -12.94 2.13 11.22
N LEU A 198 -11.94 3.01 11.31
CA LEU A 198 -12.10 4.47 11.24
C LEU A 198 -12.27 4.99 9.81
N LEU A 199 -11.52 4.44 8.84
CA LEU A 199 -11.56 4.90 7.45
C LEU A 199 -12.84 4.49 6.72
N CYS A 200 -13.35 3.27 6.98
CA CYS A 200 -14.57 2.77 6.34
C CYS A 200 -15.78 3.73 6.46
N PRO A 201 -16.20 4.18 7.66
CA PRO A 201 -17.36 5.05 7.80
C PRO A 201 -17.14 6.42 7.15
N VAL A 202 -15.91 6.97 7.19
CA VAL A 202 -15.57 8.24 6.54
C VAL A 202 -15.71 8.11 5.01
N LEU A 203 -15.10 7.08 4.43
CA LEU A 203 -15.21 6.77 3.00
C LEU A 203 -16.67 6.59 2.58
N MET A 204 -17.45 5.81 3.34
CA MET A 204 -18.87 5.61 3.06
C MET A 204 -19.68 6.91 3.19
N GLY A 205 -19.36 7.78 4.15
CA GLY A 205 -19.98 9.09 4.31
C GLY A 205 -19.73 9.98 3.09
N LEU A 206 -18.46 10.10 2.68
CA LEU A 206 -18.07 10.89 1.51
C LEU A 206 -18.71 10.37 0.22
N MET A 207 -18.75 9.05 0.03
CA MET A 207 -19.38 8.45 -1.15
C MET A 207 -20.89 8.72 -1.19
N LYS A 208 -21.59 8.60 -0.06
CA LYS A 208 -23.02 8.93 0.03
C LYS A 208 -23.28 10.41 -0.28
N GLN A 209 -22.44 11.30 0.23
CA GLN A 209 -22.59 12.74 -0.01
C GLN A 209 -22.34 13.09 -1.48
N SER A 210 -21.33 12.49 -2.11
CA SER A 210 -21.04 12.67 -3.53
C SER A 210 -22.20 12.20 -4.41
N LEU A 211 -22.78 11.02 -4.11
CA LEU A 211 -23.94 10.50 -4.84
C LEU A 211 -25.17 11.40 -4.66
N LYS A 212 -25.45 11.86 -3.43
CA LYS A 212 -26.57 12.76 -3.15
C LYS A 212 -26.43 14.10 -3.88
N LEU A 213 -25.20 14.66 -3.91
CA LEU A 213 -24.94 15.88 -4.65
C LEU A 213 -25.16 15.68 -6.16
N SER A 214 -24.66 14.58 -6.70
CA SER A 214 -24.85 14.24 -8.11
C SER A 214 -26.33 14.05 -8.47
N SER A 215 -27.12 13.40 -7.62
CA SER A 215 -28.55 13.23 -7.88
C SER A 215 -29.28 14.57 -7.82
N THR A 216 -29.00 15.41 -6.82
CA THR A 216 -29.61 16.74 -6.70
C THR A 216 -29.27 17.63 -7.89
N LEU A 217 -28.03 17.61 -8.39
CA LEU A 217 -27.67 18.33 -9.61
C LEU A 217 -28.43 17.82 -10.84
N LEU A 218 -28.62 16.50 -10.96
CA LEU A 218 -29.40 15.92 -12.04
C LEU A 218 -30.86 16.37 -11.98
N ASP A 219 -31.48 16.31 -10.80
CA ASP A 219 -32.87 16.73 -10.57
C ASP A 219 -33.06 18.22 -10.91
N SER A 220 -32.15 19.08 -10.44
CA SER A 220 -32.20 20.51 -10.77
C SER A 220 -32.01 20.78 -12.27
N ASN A 221 -31.13 20.04 -12.95
CA ASN A 221 -30.96 20.19 -14.40
C ASN A 221 -32.22 19.77 -15.17
N ILE A 222 -32.89 18.69 -14.75
CA ILE A 222 -34.16 18.25 -15.36
C ILE A 222 -35.24 19.32 -15.15
N GLU A 223 -35.32 19.90 -13.95
CA GLU A 223 -36.27 20.97 -13.64
C GLU A 223 -35.99 22.24 -14.47
N LEU A 224 -34.72 22.62 -14.66
CA LEU A 224 -34.31 23.73 -15.53
C LEU A 224 -34.69 23.49 -17.00
N ILE A 225 -34.49 22.27 -17.50
CA ILE A 225 -34.90 21.89 -18.87
C ILE A 225 -36.43 21.98 -19.01
N GLY A 226 -37.17 21.48 -18.03
CA GLY A 226 -38.63 21.54 -17.99
C GLY A 226 -39.18 22.97 -17.99
N THR A 227 -38.62 23.83 -17.14
CA THR A 227 -39.00 25.25 -17.04
C THR A 227 -38.66 26.03 -18.31
N LEU A 228 -37.50 25.77 -18.93
CA LEU A 228 -37.13 26.40 -20.19
C LEU A 228 -38.05 25.97 -21.34
N GLY A 229 -38.37 24.68 -21.44
CA GLY A 229 -39.32 24.17 -22.43
C GLY A 229 -40.71 24.83 -22.29
N SER A 230 -41.22 24.95 -21.07
CA SER A 230 -42.51 25.61 -20.79
C SER A 230 -42.48 27.12 -21.10
N ALA A 231 -41.38 27.81 -20.79
CA ALA A 231 -41.24 29.22 -21.10
C ALA A 231 -41.28 29.50 -22.62
N ILE A 232 -40.66 28.63 -23.42
CA ILE A 232 -40.65 28.74 -24.88
C ILE A 232 -42.02 28.43 -25.46
N ALA A 233 -42.69 27.38 -24.99
CA ALA A 233 -44.06 27.05 -25.40
C ALA A 233 -45.02 28.21 -25.13
N LYS A 234 -44.99 28.78 -23.92
CA LYS A 234 -45.80 29.97 -23.57
C LYS A 234 -45.53 31.18 -24.44
N ARG A 235 -44.26 31.42 -24.81
CA ARG A 235 -43.89 32.55 -25.69
C ARG A 235 -44.41 32.34 -27.12
N ASP A 236 -44.41 31.11 -27.63
CA ASP A 236 -44.92 30.79 -28.97
C ASP A 236 -46.46 30.66 -29.02
N SER A 237 -47.15 31.06 -27.95
CA SER A 237 -48.61 30.86 -27.79
C SER A 237 -49.06 29.40 -27.91
N ASP A 238 -48.13 28.46 -27.79
CA ASP A 238 -48.43 27.03 -27.71
C ASP A 238 -48.66 26.62 -26.25
N THR A 239 -49.38 25.52 -26.08
CA THR A 239 -49.55 24.90 -24.78
C THR A 239 -48.41 23.94 -24.50
N ASP A 240 -47.97 23.86 -23.25
CA ASP A 240 -46.98 22.85 -22.81
C ASP A 240 -47.38 21.42 -23.24
N SER A 241 -48.68 21.17 -23.42
CA SER A 241 -49.25 19.89 -23.85
C SER A 241 -48.74 19.40 -25.21
N HIS A 242 -48.34 20.28 -26.13
CA HIS A 242 -47.80 19.88 -27.44
C HIS A 242 -46.46 19.16 -27.29
N ASN A 243 -45.51 19.76 -26.56
CA ASN A 243 -44.18 19.21 -26.35
C ASN A 243 -44.24 17.84 -25.66
N TYR A 244 -45.13 17.69 -24.66
CA TYR A 244 -45.35 16.41 -24.00
C TYR A 244 -45.91 15.33 -24.95
N ARG A 245 -46.88 15.67 -25.81
CA ARG A 245 -47.44 14.72 -26.79
C ARG A 245 -46.39 14.26 -27.80
N VAL A 246 -45.61 15.19 -28.36
CA VAL A 246 -44.54 14.87 -29.31
C VAL A 246 -43.49 13.98 -28.66
N THR A 247 -43.06 14.33 -27.45
CA THR A 247 -42.10 13.52 -26.67
C THR A 247 -42.62 12.12 -26.41
N LEU A 248 -43.89 11.98 -26.02
CA LEU A 248 -44.53 10.69 -25.79
C LEU A 248 -44.57 9.84 -27.06
N TYR A 249 -44.98 10.42 -28.20
CA TYR A 249 -45.04 9.69 -29.47
C TYR A 249 -43.65 9.25 -29.95
N ALA A 250 -42.65 10.14 -29.87
CA ALA A 250 -41.29 9.83 -30.23
C ALA A 250 -40.71 8.70 -29.37
N THR A 251 -40.93 8.78 -28.05
CA THR A 251 -40.49 7.76 -27.08
C THR A 251 -41.12 6.40 -27.37
N ARG A 252 -42.45 6.36 -27.54
CA ARG A 252 -43.16 5.10 -27.84
C ARG A 252 -42.72 4.49 -29.17
N LEU A 253 -42.46 5.32 -30.17
CA LEU A 253 -41.96 4.84 -31.46
C LEU A 253 -40.55 4.23 -31.29
N ALA A 254 -39.66 4.88 -30.55
CA ALA A 254 -38.31 4.36 -30.30
C ALA A 254 -38.31 3.05 -29.49
N GLU A 255 -39.19 2.94 -28.49
CA GLU A 255 -39.40 1.70 -27.73
C GLU A 255 -39.84 0.55 -28.64
N ILE A 256 -40.84 0.78 -29.51
CA ILE A 256 -41.33 -0.22 -30.48
C ILE A 256 -40.24 -0.64 -31.46
N LEU A 257 -39.37 0.29 -31.86
CA LEU A 257 -38.22 0.03 -32.73
C LEU A 257 -37.05 -0.66 -32.02
N GLY A 258 -37.19 -0.98 -30.72
CA GLY A 258 -36.16 -1.69 -29.95
C GLY A 258 -34.90 -0.88 -29.68
N ARG A 259 -35.03 0.45 -29.58
CA ARG A 259 -33.87 1.32 -29.34
C ARG A 259 -33.33 1.15 -27.91
N PRO A 260 -32.00 1.25 -27.70
CA PRO A 260 -31.40 1.21 -26.36
C PRO A 260 -31.93 2.32 -25.45
N ASN A 261 -32.04 2.06 -24.14
CA ASN A 261 -32.52 3.04 -23.16
C ASN A 261 -31.76 4.38 -23.18
N GLU A 262 -30.44 4.35 -23.46
CA GLU A 262 -29.65 5.59 -23.61
C GLU A 262 -30.16 6.43 -24.79
N GLU A 263 -30.40 5.83 -25.96
CA GLU A 263 -30.95 6.53 -27.13
C GLU A 263 -32.37 7.04 -26.87
N VAL A 264 -33.19 6.29 -26.11
CA VAL A 264 -34.54 6.71 -25.73
C VAL A 264 -34.50 7.93 -24.80
N GLN A 265 -33.55 7.99 -23.86
CA GLN A 265 -33.38 9.16 -22.97
C GLN A 265 -32.95 10.41 -23.75
N ASP A 266 -31.99 10.26 -24.68
CA ASP A 266 -31.56 11.36 -25.55
C ASP A 266 -32.72 11.86 -26.42
N LEU A 267 -33.55 10.95 -26.93
CA LEU A 267 -34.73 11.29 -27.72
C LEU A 267 -35.78 12.02 -26.89
N ILE A 268 -35.99 11.66 -25.62
CA ILE A 268 -36.92 12.35 -24.72
C ILE A 268 -36.51 13.81 -24.57
N VAL A 269 -35.22 14.07 -24.29
CA VAL A 269 -34.70 15.43 -24.14
C VAL A 269 -34.78 16.20 -25.46
N GLY A 270 -34.35 15.57 -26.56
CA GLY A 270 -34.35 16.19 -27.89
C GLY A 270 -35.76 16.52 -28.40
N ALA A 271 -36.73 15.62 -28.21
CA ALA A 271 -38.12 15.85 -28.59
C ALA A 271 -38.78 16.93 -27.73
N PHE A 272 -38.50 16.97 -26.43
CA PHE A 272 -39.05 17.99 -25.54
C PHE A 272 -38.49 19.40 -25.84
N LEU A 273 -37.23 19.48 -26.25
CA LEU A 273 -36.52 20.73 -26.55
C LEU A 273 -36.42 21.05 -28.05
N HIS A 274 -37.12 20.33 -28.93
CA HIS A 274 -36.93 20.45 -30.39
C HIS A 274 -37.11 21.89 -30.92
N ASP A 275 -37.97 22.65 -30.27
CA ASP A 275 -38.30 24.04 -30.60
C ASP A 275 -37.53 25.09 -29.79
N ILE A 276 -36.50 24.69 -29.02
CA ILE A 276 -35.72 25.61 -28.18
C ILE A 276 -35.15 26.81 -28.96
N GLY A 277 -34.81 26.61 -30.23
CA GLY A 277 -34.28 27.65 -31.09
C GLY A 277 -35.28 28.74 -31.47
N LYS A 278 -36.59 28.55 -31.22
CA LYS A 278 -37.60 29.63 -31.33
C LYS A 278 -37.27 30.81 -30.43
N ILE A 279 -36.44 30.60 -29.39
CA ILE A 279 -35.95 31.68 -28.53
C ILE A 279 -35.27 32.81 -29.33
N GLY A 280 -34.61 32.49 -30.44
CA GLY A 280 -33.91 33.46 -31.29
C GLY A 280 -34.74 34.05 -32.43
N ILE A 281 -36.03 33.70 -32.56
CA ILE A 281 -36.91 34.24 -33.59
C ILE A 281 -37.53 35.56 -33.10
N PRO A 282 -37.49 36.66 -33.89
CA PRO A 282 -38.10 37.93 -33.52
C PRO A 282 -39.61 37.80 -33.26
N ASP A 283 -40.12 38.47 -32.22
CA ASP A 283 -41.54 38.40 -31.84
C ASP A 283 -42.49 38.86 -32.95
N ALA A 284 -42.07 39.83 -33.78
CA ALA A 284 -42.86 40.29 -34.94
C ALA A 284 -43.11 39.18 -35.99
N ILE A 285 -42.28 38.13 -35.98
CA ILE A 285 -42.41 36.96 -36.86
C ILE A 285 -43.05 35.79 -36.09
N LEU A 286 -42.62 35.55 -34.85
CA LEU A 286 -43.12 34.47 -34.00
C LEU A 286 -44.61 34.63 -33.67
N LEU A 287 -45.03 35.85 -33.31
CA LEU A 287 -46.38 36.16 -32.84
C LEU A 287 -47.27 36.78 -33.94
N LYS A 288 -46.86 36.71 -35.21
CA LYS A 288 -47.59 37.37 -36.30
C LYS A 288 -48.99 36.75 -36.47
N PRO A 289 -50.08 37.53 -36.33
CA PRO A 289 -51.42 37.02 -36.59
C PRO A 289 -51.65 36.94 -38.11
N GLY A 290 -51.48 35.74 -38.69
CA GLY A 290 -51.72 35.47 -40.11
C GLY A 290 -50.58 34.73 -40.80
N HIS A 291 -50.62 34.67 -42.14
CA HIS A 291 -49.58 33.98 -42.91
C HIS A 291 -48.25 34.77 -42.91
N LEU A 292 -47.15 34.03 -42.78
CA LEU A 292 -45.81 34.56 -42.98
C LEU A 292 -45.56 34.81 -44.47
N THR A 293 -44.84 35.89 -44.78
CA THR A 293 -44.27 36.09 -46.11
C THR A 293 -43.14 35.11 -46.34
N GLU A 294 -42.69 34.96 -47.59
CA GLU A 294 -41.60 34.05 -47.93
C GLU A 294 -40.29 34.40 -47.19
N SER A 295 -40.00 35.70 -47.02
CA SER A 295 -38.82 36.17 -46.27
C SER A 295 -38.95 35.93 -44.76
N GLU A 296 -40.13 36.15 -44.18
CA GLU A 296 -40.41 35.85 -42.77
C GLU A 296 -40.34 34.35 -42.48
N PHE A 297 -40.82 33.52 -43.41
CA PHE A 297 -40.75 32.07 -43.30
C PHE A 297 -39.31 31.55 -43.36
N LEU A 298 -38.44 32.16 -44.18
CA LEU A 298 -37.00 31.87 -44.18
C LEU A 298 -36.35 32.18 -42.83
N ILE A 299 -36.77 33.25 -42.15
CA ILE A 299 -36.31 33.57 -40.79
C ILE A 299 -36.87 32.56 -39.79
N MET A 300 -38.17 32.23 -39.86
CA MET A 300 -38.79 31.23 -38.98
C MET A 300 -38.06 29.88 -39.04
N LYS A 301 -37.68 29.41 -40.23
CA LYS A 301 -36.93 28.16 -40.42
C LYS A 301 -35.56 28.14 -39.71
N GLN A 302 -35.01 29.29 -39.36
CA GLN A 302 -33.72 29.36 -38.66
C GLN A 302 -33.80 28.78 -37.25
N HIS A 303 -34.99 28.62 -36.64
CA HIS A 303 -35.11 28.05 -35.29
C HIS A 303 -34.45 26.67 -35.18
N VAL A 304 -34.46 25.84 -36.23
CA VAL A 304 -33.79 24.52 -36.24
C VAL A 304 -32.28 24.68 -36.10
N LEU A 305 -31.69 25.59 -36.89
CA LEU A 305 -30.26 25.89 -36.84
C LEU A 305 -29.88 26.56 -35.52
N LEU A 306 -30.69 27.49 -35.04
CA LEU A 306 -30.50 28.17 -33.77
C LEU A 306 -30.55 27.19 -32.60
N GLY A 307 -31.50 26.25 -32.60
CA GLY A 307 -31.61 25.19 -31.58
C GLY A 307 -30.43 24.21 -31.62
N SER A 308 -29.97 23.84 -32.81
CA SER A 308 -28.77 22.99 -32.96
C SER A 308 -27.46 23.70 -32.55
N ARG A 309 -27.38 25.03 -32.74
CA ARG A 309 -26.20 25.85 -32.42
C ARG A 309 -26.17 26.29 -30.94
N SER A 310 -27.33 26.40 -30.30
CA SER A 310 -27.49 26.72 -28.87
C SER A 310 -27.60 25.48 -27.98
N SER A 311 -27.72 24.28 -28.55
CA SER A 311 -27.42 23.05 -27.82
C SER A 311 -25.99 23.15 -27.32
N PRO A 312 -25.76 23.18 -25.99
CA PRO A 312 -24.41 23.02 -25.50
C PRO A 312 -23.91 21.71 -26.08
N THR A 313 -22.65 21.64 -26.50
CA THR A 313 -22.00 20.34 -26.67
C THR A 313 -22.06 19.64 -25.31
N ILE A 314 -23.12 18.87 -25.05
CA ILE A 314 -23.29 18.07 -23.84
C ILE A 314 -22.29 16.93 -23.99
N ASN A 315 -21.05 17.22 -23.60
CA ASN A 315 -19.90 16.32 -23.62
C ASN A 315 -20.08 15.32 -22.46
N GLY A 316 -21.10 14.48 -22.58
CA GLY A 316 -21.54 13.52 -21.56
C GLY A 316 -22.31 12.36 -22.17
N PHE A 317 -23.01 12.58 -23.29
CA PHE A 317 -23.60 11.53 -24.12
C PHE A 317 -22.67 11.24 -25.30
N GLY A 318 -22.55 9.96 -25.65
CA GLY A 318 -21.52 9.43 -26.53
C GLY A 318 -21.39 10.18 -27.86
N LYS A 319 -20.14 10.28 -28.34
CA LYS A 319 -19.79 10.93 -29.62
C LYS A 319 -20.80 10.58 -30.73
N PRO A 320 -21.18 11.55 -31.58
CA PRO A 320 -21.91 11.25 -32.80
C PRO A 320 -21.02 10.34 -33.66
N ARG A 321 -21.50 9.14 -33.97
CA ARG A 321 -20.92 8.30 -35.02
C ARG A 321 -21.31 8.92 -36.36
N GLN A 322 -20.30 9.35 -37.11
CA GLN A 322 -20.41 9.65 -38.54
C GLN A 322 -20.76 8.38 -39.32
#